data_AF-A0A2V8NQP8-F1
#
_entry.id   AF-A0A2V8NQP8-F1
#
_cell.length_a   1.000
_cell.length_b   1.000
_cell.length_c   1.000
_cell.angle_alpha   90.00
_cell.angle_beta   90.00
_cell.angle_gamma   90.00
#
_symmetry.space_group_name_H-M   'P 1'
#
loop_
_entity.id
_entity.type
_entity.pdbx_description
1 polymer ?
#
loop_
_entity_poly.entity_id
_entity_poly.type
_entity_poly.pdbx_seq_one_letter_code
_entity_poly.pdbx_strand_id
1 'polypeptide(L)'
;MKTWGKDSFRISFRILAIVAIFGSMVPALMAQNDAPSARVRGFNNQLLTVYGRLFSSPARDAMALRSQFAGMIRQRQALLGELIEKNPAQALSFAFSQDVLANMSAAFPESASKLESEGAWEGELEYVILDSPDLTSHRAVYRMKVGNETYDIHFAKEEPVGLKCRDRLRVRGVRVGSHVAAADGNIQSVAPAGVCNPIGAQKSAVLLVTFPGVPAPAITPASVYDIFFKTSGRSVSEFWREASYGVTTTTGDVYGWYTLDAVYTCDQYSAMRAAAIRAADPDVNFTQYNRIFIIFPGGGCSWAGLGTLGCESLSSADGGFTASTAWMVSDYFLPAYYPYDYGVKLATHEGGHNLGLHHASSRAFVNEALGASGTVGTLNEYGDVFSTMGSWNLGHYSAPHKKMLNWMAEGGTIQTVQSSGSFSVQPFELNAATVQALKIKRGTSGDDWVWLEYRQPLGNYDSTLSSQVFSGATIHYEDLTTGSHSHLLDYTPESSSWTDPALAAGATWIDPYTSLRIAITGATSSAVNVNVTYGATPCVTANPTVTLSPANPNVYVVKQQRQFRMLAPNLRPEFHNPQFVADQLLANCSDGLSVVIGFGYHEKIRAGQYHARNVCCQLFSPELHQYGHRKR
;
A
#
# COMPACT_ATOMS: atom_id res chain seq x y z
N MET A 1 -18.56 57.79 -51.24
CA MET A 1 -18.25 58.32 -52.59
C MET A 1 -16.74 58.35 -52.74
N LYS A 2 -16.18 57.60 -53.71
CA LYS A 2 -14.79 57.58 -54.23
C LYS A 2 -13.66 57.16 -53.27
N THR A 3 -12.68 56.29 -53.58
CA THR A 3 -12.34 55.32 -54.65
C THR A 3 -11.03 54.65 -54.17
N TRP A 4 -10.98 53.33 -54.02
CA TRP A 4 -10.17 52.36 -54.81
C TRP A 4 -8.63 52.37 -54.64
N GLY A 5 -8.12 51.23 -54.17
CA GLY A 5 -6.82 50.64 -54.50
C GLY A 5 -6.99 49.12 -54.62
N LYS A 6 -6.87 48.61 -55.84
CA LYS A 6 -7.00 47.19 -56.24
C LYS A 6 -5.66 46.50 -56.09
N ASP A 7 -5.64 45.25 -55.64
CA ASP A 7 -4.79 44.21 -56.21
C ASP A 7 -5.37 42.79 -56.02
N SER A 8 -6.16 42.41 -57.02
CA SER A 8 -6.13 41.17 -57.80
C SER A 8 -5.50 39.90 -57.17
N PHE A 9 -6.32 38.95 -56.70
CA PHE A 9 -5.92 37.53 -56.61
C PHE A 9 -6.71 36.72 -57.65
N ARG A 10 -6.02 36.24 -58.68
CA ARG A 10 -6.58 35.43 -59.76
C ARG A 10 -6.68 33.97 -59.33
N ILE A 11 -7.91 33.46 -59.29
CA ILE A 11 -8.21 32.02 -59.27
C ILE A 11 -7.94 31.47 -60.68
N SER A 12 -7.13 30.42 -60.78
CA SER A 12 -7.08 29.55 -61.95
C SER A 12 -7.46 28.14 -61.52
N PHE A 13 -8.68 27.75 -61.90
CA PHE A 13 -9.12 26.36 -61.99
C PHE A 13 -8.25 25.63 -63.01
N ARG A 14 -7.43 24.68 -62.56
CA ARG A 14 -7.09 23.49 -63.36
C ARG A 14 -7.27 22.25 -62.49
N ILE A 15 -8.18 21.43 -62.98
CA ILE A 15 -8.73 20.19 -62.47
C ILE A 15 -7.80 19.02 -62.83
N LEU A 16 -7.82 17.99 -61.97
CA LEU A 16 -7.40 16.60 -62.18
C LEU A 16 -5.90 16.33 -62.44
N ALA A 17 -5.18 16.01 -61.36
CA ALA A 17 -4.43 14.77 -61.19
C ALA A 17 -3.58 14.89 -59.93
N ILE A 18 -3.95 14.20 -58.86
CA ILE A 18 -3.12 13.64 -57.76
C ILE A 18 -4.15 13.10 -56.75
N VAL A 19 -4.67 11.90 -57.03
CA VAL A 19 -5.49 11.07 -56.11
C VAL A 19 -4.70 9.84 -55.67
N ALA A 20 -3.38 9.82 -55.87
CA ALA A 20 -2.52 8.77 -55.36
C ALA A 20 -1.27 9.43 -54.78
N ILE A 21 -0.80 8.93 -53.64
CA ILE A 21 0.31 9.45 -52.81
C ILE A 21 -0.15 10.40 -51.68
N PHE A 22 -1.05 9.94 -50.82
CA PHE A 22 -1.11 10.37 -49.40
C PHE A 22 -1.56 9.19 -48.50
N GLY A 23 -1.03 8.00 -48.80
CA GLY A 23 -1.33 6.76 -48.08
C GLY A 23 -0.07 6.11 -47.54
N SER A 24 0.82 6.88 -46.89
CA SER A 24 2.04 6.31 -46.29
C SER A 24 2.74 7.23 -45.28
N MET A 25 2.00 7.99 -44.45
CA MET A 25 2.59 8.66 -43.28
C MET A 25 1.59 8.80 -42.13
N VAL A 26 0.92 7.70 -41.74
CA VAL A 26 0.22 7.64 -40.45
C VAL A 26 0.31 6.20 -39.89
N PRO A 27 1.44 5.82 -39.27
CA PRO A 27 1.30 4.99 -38.07
C PRO A 27 1.99 5.55 -36.82
N ALA A 28 2.75 6.65 -36.93
CA ALA A 28 3.56 7.13 -35.81
C ALA A 28 2.77 7.93 -34.75
N LEU A 29 1.66 8.59 -35.10
CA LEU A 29 0.94 9.46 -34.18
C LEU A 29 -0.15 8.78 -33.33
N MET A 30 -0.51 7.52 -33.61
CA MET A 30 -1.55 6.81 -32.83
C MET A 30 -1.00 5.82 -31.80
N ALA A 31 0.29 5.48 -31.86
CA ALA A 31 0.92 4.52 -30.93
C ALA A 31 1.23 5.10 -29.54
N GLN A 32 1.02 6.40 -29.33
CA GLN A 32 1.39 7.11 -28.10
C GLN A 32 0.26 7.15 -27.05
N ASN A 33 -0.96 6.73 -27.40
CA ASN A 33 -2.14 6.75 -26.51
C ASN A 33 -2.58 5.36 -26.01
N ASP A 34 -1.92 4.28 -26.41
CA ASP A 34 -2.24 2.95 -25.90
C ASP A 34 -1.62 2.73 -24.51
N ALA A 35 -2.45 2.26 -23.56
CA ALA A 35 -1.98 1.88 -22.23
C ALA A 35 -0.80 0.89 -22.33
N PRO A 36 0.24 0.98 -21.48
CA PRO A 36 1.41 0.10 -21.52
C PRO A 36 1.05 -1.40 -21.62
N SER A 37 -0.03 -1.79 -20.96
CA SER A 37 -0.58 -3.15 -20.99
C SER A 37 -1.03 -3.61 -22.38
N ALA A 38 -1.70 -2.77 -23.16
CA ALA A 38 -2.11 -3.08 -24.53
C ALA A 38 -0.88 -3.26 -25.44
N ARG A 39 0.15 -2.42 -25.24
CA ARG A 39 1.40 -2.49 -26.01
C ARG A 39 2.20 -3.75 -25.70
N VAL A 40 2.34 -4.13 -24.42
CA VAL A 40 2.98 -5.40 -24.02
C VAL A 40 2.26 -6.58 -24.66
N ARG A 41 0.93 -6.62 -24.58
CA ARG A 41 0.12 -7.67 -25.24
C ARG A 41 0.33 -7.69 -26.76
N GLY A 42 0.39 -6.53 -27.39
CA GLY A 42 0.70 -6.40 -28.81
C GLY A 42 2.05 -7.03 -29.17
N PHE A 43 3.10 -6.72 -28.41
CA PHE A 43 4.41 -7.33 -28.59
C PHE A 43 4.42 -8.83 -28.29
N ASN A 44 3.66 -9.32 -27.31
CA ASN A 44 3.52 -10.77 -27.09
C ASN A 44 3.07 -11.48 -28.37
N ASN A 45 2.00 -10.97 -28.99
CA ASN A 45 1.43 -11.54 -30.21
C ASN A 45 2.39 -11.46 -31.39
N GLN A 46 3.09 -10.33 -31.55
CA GLN A 46 4.07 -10.14 -32.63
C GLN A 46 5.28 -11.07 -32.47
N LEU A 47 5.81 -11.24 -31.26
CA LEU A 47 6.93 -12.14 -30.99
C LEU A 47 6.55 -13.60 -31.26
N LEU A 48 5.37 -14.03 -30.81
CA LEU A 48 4.86 -15.38 -31.12
C LEU A 48 4.68 -15.60 -32.62
N THR A 49 4.24 -14.56 -33.35
CA THR A 49 4.10 -14.62 -34.81
C THR A 49 5.46 -14.78 -35.50
N VAL A 50 6.47 -13.99 -35.09
CA VAL A 50 7.83 -14.08 -35.65
C VAL A 50 8.48 -15.42 -35.31
N TYR A 51 8.29 -15.90 -34.08
CA TYR A 51 8.71 -17.23 -33.65
C TYR A 51 8.10 -18.33 -34.54
N GLY A 52 6.78 -18.32 -34.78
CA GLY A 52 6.12 -19.29 -35.67
C GLY A 52 6.56 -19.20 -37.13
N ARG A 53 6.89 -17.98 -37.61
CA ARG A 53 7.41 -17.78 -38.97
C ARG A 53 8.81 -18.34 -39.17
N LEU A 54 9.65 -18.30 -38.14
CA LEU A 54 11.02 -18.82 -38.24
C LEU A 54 11.07 -20.28 -38.71
N PHE A 55 10.08 -21.09 -38.32
CA PHE A 55 10.00 -22.51 -38.70
C PHE A 55 9.19 -22.77 -39.98
N SER A 56 8.38 -21.82 -40.43
CA SER A 56 7.56 -21.96 -41.65
C SER A 56 8.13 -21.22 -42.86
N SER A 57 9.11 -20.34 -42.67
CA SER A 57 9.78 -19.57 -43.74
C SER A 57 11.04 -20.26 -44.27
N PRO A 58 11.43 -19.99 -45.53
CA PRO A 58 12.70 -20.45 -46.09
C PRO A 58 13.92 -19.99 -45.26
N ALA A 59 14.98 -20.82 -45.23
CA ALA A 59 16.19 -20.54 -44.43
C ALA A 59 16.84 -19.18 -44.72
N ARG A 60 16.71 -18.66 -45.94
CA ARG A 60 17.22 -17.33 -46.33
C ARG A 60 16.57 -16.16 -45.56
N ASP A 61 15.35 -16.34 -45.04
CA ASP A 61 14.60 -15.31 -44.32
C ASP A 61 14.91 -15.30 -42.81
N ALA A 62 15.59 -16.34 -42.30
CA ALA A 62 15.83 -16.54 -40.87
C ALA A 62 16.60 -15.38 -40.23
N MET A 63 17.59 -14.82 -40.92
CA MET A 63 18.37 -13.68 -40.43
C MET A 63 17.52 -12.41 -40.28
N ALA A 64 16.63 -12.14 -41.24
CA ALA A 64 15.72 -11.01 -41.18
C ALA A 64 14.71 -11.17 -40.03
N LEU A 65 14.15 -12.37 -39.85
CA LEU A 65 13.24 -12.67 -38.75
C LEU A 65 13.92 -12.56 -37.38
N ARG A 66 15.17 -13.00 -37.25
CA ARG A 66 15.97 -12.82 -36.02
C ARG A 66 16.22 -11.35 -35.69
N SER A 67 16.56 -10.53 -36.70
CA SER A 67 16.72 -9.08 -36.53
C SER A 67 15.40 -8.40 -36.13
N GLN A 68 14.29 -8.79 -36.76
CA GLN A 68 12.95 -8.31 -36.40
C GLN A 68 12.58 -8.67 -34.96
N PHE A 69 12.81 -9.92 -34.55
CA PHE A 69 12.60 -10.39 -33.18
C PHE A 69 13.43 -9.56 -32.19
N ALA A 70 14.72 -9.34 -32.48
CA ALA A 70 15.62 -8.57 -31.63
C ALA A 70 15.14 -7.12 -31.41
N GLY A 71 14.57 -6.49 -32.44
CA GLY A 71 13.94 -5.17 -32.32
C GLY A 71 12.71 -5.17 -31.40
N MET A 72 11.81 -6.13 -31.63
CA MET A 72 10.55 -6.26 -30.87
C MET A 72 10.79 -6.61 -29.40
N ILE A 73 11.68 -7.57 -29.11
CA ILE A 73 11.92 -8.02 -27.74
C ILE A 73 12.56 -6.94 -26.89
N ARG A 74 13.43 -6.08 -27.45
CA ARG A 74 13.98 -4.92 -26.72
C ARG A 74 12.88 -3.94 -26.29
N GLN A 75 11.93 -3.65 -27.19
CA GLN A 75 10.82 -2.75 -26.89
C GLN A 75 9.87 -3.38 -25.86
N ARG A 76 9.59 -4.68 -26.00
CA ARG A 76 8.81 -5.42 -25.02
C ARG A 76 9.48 -5.46 -23.65
N GLN A 77 10.80 -5.69 -23.59
CA GLN A 77 11.55 -5.75 -22.34
C GLN A 77 11.35 -4.46 -21.53
N ALA A 78 11.51 -3.30 -22.18
CA ALA A 78 11.32 -2.00 -21.54
C ALA A 78 9.87 -1.80 -21.08
N LEU A 79 8.89 -2.10 -21.93
CA LEU A 79 7.47 -1.94 -21.59
C LEU A 79 7.00 -2.91 -20.50
N LEU A 80 7.54 -4.13 -20.47
CA LEU A 80 7.24 -5.10 -19.41
C LEU A 80 7.84 -4.63 -18.08
N GLY A 81 9.07 -4.08 -18.08
CA GLY A 81 9.66 -3.47 -16.88
C GLY A 81 8.81 -2.32 -16.33
N GLU A 82 8.38 -1.40 -17.21
CA GLU A 82 7.46 -0.31 -16.83
C GLU A 82 6.12 -0.84 -16.29
N LEU A 83 5.59 -1.92 -16.88
CA LEU A 83 4.36 -2.56 -16.42
C LEU A 83 4.55 -3.27 -15.08
N ILE A 84 5.72 -3.87 -14.81
CA ILE A 84 6.03 -4.46 -13.51
C ILE A 84 6.00 -3.39 -12.42
N GLU A 85 6.57 -2.22 -12.68
CA GLU A 85 6.57 -1.11 -11.73
C GLU A 85 5.16 -0.56 -11.45
N LYS A 86 4.34 -0.41 -12.50
CA LYS A 86 3.01 0.22 -12.37
C LYS A 86 1.89 -0.74 -12.00
N ASN A 87 1.98 -1.99 -12.45
CA ASN A 87 0.96 -3.02 -12.25
C ASN A 87 1.58 -4.43 -12.32
N PRO A 88 2.29 -4.86 -11.26
CA PRO A 88 2.98 -6.15 -11.23
C PRO A 88 2.03 -7.33 -11.44
N ALA A 89 0.80 -7.27 -10.95
CA ALA A 89 -0.22 -8.30 -11.19
C ALA A 89 -0.57 -8.47 -12.67
N GLN A 90 -0.73 -7.36 -13.40
CA GLN A 90 -0.97 -7.41 -14.84
C GLN A 90 0.27 -7.87 -15.62
N ALA A 91 1.47 -7.46 -15.21
CA ALA A 91 2.71 -7.93 -15.80
C ALA A 91 2.85 -9.46 -15.69
N LEU A 92 2.55 -10.04 -14.52
CA LEU A 92 2.52 -11.50 -14.31
C LEU A 92 1.54 -12.18 -15.28
N SER A 93 0.36 -11.60 -15.51
CA SER A 93 -0.63 -12.16 -16.45
C SER A 93 -0.19 -12.15 -17.93
N PHE A 94 0.83 -11.36 -18.28
CA PHE A 94 1.37 -11.22 -19.64
C PHE A 94 2.73 -11.90 -19.83
N ALA A 95 3.30 -12.47 -18.79
CA ALA A 95 4.52 -13.25 -18.89
C ALA A 95 4.29 -14.48 -19.78
N PHE A 96 5.27 -14.81 -20.61
CA PHE A 96 5.25 -16.07 -21.35
C PHE A 96 5.46 -17.25 -20.39
N SER A 97 4.89 -18.42 -20.72
CA SER A 97 5.18 -19.65 -19.98
C SER A 97 6.64 -20.06 -20.16
N GLN A 98 7.17 -20.84 -19.19
CA GLN A 98 8.54 -21.34 -19.26
C GLN A 98 8.84 -22.09 -20.56
N ASP A 99 7.91 -22.89 -21.07
CA ASP A 99 8.08 -23.61 -22.34
C ASP A 99 8.23 -22.66 -23.52
N VAL A 100 7.45 -21.57 -23.56
CA VAL A 100 7.56 -20.56 -24.63
C VAL A 100 8.90 -19.84 -24.53
N LEU A 101 9.34 -19.47 -23.32
CA LEU A 101 10.62 -18.81 -23.08
C LEU A 101 11.81 -19.69 -23.48
N ALA A 102 11.80 -20.98 -23.10
CA ALA A 102 12.84 -21.92 -23.47
C ALA A 102 12.94 -22.10 -25.00
N ASN A 103 11.79 -22.24 -25.66
CA ASN A 103 11.72 -22.35 -27.12
C ASN A 103 12.19 -21.07 -27.83
N MET A 104 11.77 -19.90 -27.36
CA MET A 104 12.22 -18.61 -27.91
C MET A 104 13.73 -18.41 -27.69
N SER A 105 14.25 -18.77 -26.51
CA SER A 105 15.69 -18.68 -26.22
C SER A 105 16.52 -19.56 -27.16
N ALA A 106 16.05 -20.78 -27.44
CA ALA A 106 16.73 -21.69 -28.39
C ALA A 106 16.66 -21.16 -29.84
N ALA A 107 15.53 -20.59 -30.24
CA ALA A 107 15.32 -20.05 -31.59
C ALA A 107 16.08 -18.73 -31.85
N PHE A 108 16.24 -17.91 -30.80
CA PHE A 108 16.80 -16.55 -30.85
C PHE A 108 17.90 -16.33 -29.79
N PRO A 109 19.03 -17.05 -29.85
CA PRO A 109 20.04 -17.04 -28.78
C PRO A 109 20.65 -15.66 -28.51
N GLU A 110 20.84 -14.84 -29.54
CA GLU A 110 21.35 -13.46 -29.40
C GLU A 110 20.39 -12.52 -28.65
N SER A 111 19.12 -12.88 -28.55
CA SER A 111 18.08 -12.12 -27.87
C SER A 111 17.63 -12.76 -26.55
N ALA A 112 18.20 -13.90 -26.16
CA ALA A 112 17.77 -14.65 -24.98
C ALA A 112 17.84 -13.82 -23.69
N SER A 113 18.87 -12.98 -23.54
CA SER A 113 19.04 -12.08 -22.38
C SER A 113 17.99 -10.95 -22.30
N LYS A 114 17.15 -10.80 -23.32
CA LYS A 114 16.07 -9.81 -23.38
C LYS A 114 14.70 -10.39 -23.03
N LEU A 115 14.60 -11.72 -22.94
CA LEU A 115 13.41 -12.41 -22.45
C LEU A 115 13.28 -12.22 -20.93
N GLU A 116 12.05 -12.29 -20.44
CA GLU A 116 11.79 -12.45 -19.02
C GLU A 116 12.22 -13.85 -18.53
N SER A 117 12.35 -13.98 -17.21
CA SER A 117 12.58 -15.26 -16.55
C SER A 117 11.58 -15.44 -15.41
N GLU A 118 11.07 -16.64 -15.25
CA GLU A 118 10.25 -17.02 -14.10
C GLU A 118 11.13 -17.76 -13.09
N GLY A 119 11.01 -17.43 -11.80
CA GLY A 119 11.85 -18.05 -10.79
C GLY A 119 11.58 -17.60 -9.37
N ALA A 120 12.52 -17.97 -8.50
CA ALA A 120 12.59 -17.55 -7.11
C ALA A 120 13.92 -16.83 -6.87
N TRP A 121 13.87 -15.69 -6.19
CA TRP A 121 15.04 -14.92 -5.81
C TRP A 121 15.02 -14.71 -4.30
N GLU A 122 16.20 -14.77 -3.68
CA GLU A 122 16.35 -14.61 -2.24
C GLU A 122 17.58 -13.76 -1.95
N GLY A 123 17.44 -12.76 -1.07
CA GLY A 123 18.48 -11.80 -0.80
C GLY A 123 18.19 -10.90 0.39
N GLU A 124 19.16 -10.05 0.72
CA GLU A 124 19.01 -9.01 1.74
C GLU A 124 18.22 -7.82 1.16
N LEU A 125 17.25 -7.31 1.90
CA LEU A 125 16.38 -6.22 1.49
C LEU A 125 16.90 -4.83 1.91
N GLU A 126 16.82 -3.87 1.00
CA GLU A 126 16.74 -2.43 1.26
C GLU A 126 15.28 -2.01 1.07
N TYR A 127 14.69 -1.38 2.08
CA TYR A 127 13.30 -0.89 2.07
C TYR A 127 13.30 0.61 2.42
N VAL A 128 12.81 1.43 1.49
CA VAL A 128 12.77 2.89 1.61
C VAL A 128 11.34 3.40 1.38
N ILE A 129 10.91 4.34 2.20
CA ILE A 129 9.63 5.06 2.08
C ILE A 129 9.95 6.51 1.71
N LEU A 130 9.27 7.05 0.69
CA LEU A 130 9.39 8.42 0.22
C LEU A 130 8.06 9.17 0.34
N ASP A 131 8.10 10.37 0.90
CA ASP A 131 6.89 11.06 1.37
C ASP A 131 6.63 12.36 0.64
N SER A 132 5.42 12.51 0.07
CA SER A 132 5.07 13.70 -0.69
C SER A 132 5.07 14.95 0.20
N PRO A 133 5.39 16.15 -0.32
CA PRO A 133 5.49 17.35 0.51
C PRO A 133 4.18 17.76 1.21
N ASP A 134 3.05 17.31 0.68
CA ASP A 134 1.71 17.55 1.23
C ASP A 134 1.19 16.41 2.11
N LEU A 135 1.94 15.30 2.25
CA LEU A 135 1.53 14.07 2.92
C LEU A 135 0.14 13.61 2.47
N THR A 136 -0.03 13.47 1.15
CA THR A 136 -1.23 12.86 0.55
C THR A 136 -0.91 11.58 -0.21
N SER A 137 0.38 11.33 -0.48
CA SER A 137 0.86 10.13 -1.17
C SER A 137 2.27 9.76 -0.72
N HIS A 138 2.59 8.48 -0.81
CA HIS A 138 3.94 7.97 -0.55
C HIS A 138 4.36 7.02 -1.67
N ARG A 139 5.66 6.69 -1.71
CA ARG A 139 6.20 5.60 -2.52
C ARG A 139 7.09 4.71 -1.67
N ALA A 140 6.76 3.42 -1.61
CA ALA A 140 7.62 2.38 -1.07
C ALA A 140 8.53 1.81 -2.18
N VAL A 141 9.82 1.62 -1.89
CA VAL A 141 10.80 1.02 -2.80
C VAL A 141 11.50 -0.14 -2.11
N TYR A 142 11.48 -1.30 -2.75
CA TYR A 142 12.09 -2.55 -2.28
C TYR A 142 13.23 -2.96 -3.21
N ARG A 143 14.45 -3.01 -2.70
CA ARG A 143 15.62 -3.48 -3.45
C ARG A 143 16.22 -4.69 -2.78
N MET A 144 16.28 -5.80 -3.50
CA MET A 144 16.84 -7.05 -2.97
C MET A 144 18.21 -7.32 -3.58
N LYS A 145 19.23 -7.45 -2.72
CA LYS A 145 20.59 -7.81 -3.13
C LYS A 145 20.73 -9.33 -3.21
N VAL A 146 21.01 -9.85 -4.40
CA VAL A 146 21.20 -11.28 -4.70
C VAL A 146 22.59 -11.48 -5.30
N GLY A 147 23.54 -11.89 -4.46
CA GLY A 147 24.95 -11.93 -4.85
C GLY A 147 25.46 -10.54 -5.22
N ASN A 148 25.87 -10.35 -6.48
CA ASN A 148 26.33 -9.06 -7.01
C ASN A 148 25.24 -8.29 -7.77
N GLU A 149 24.03 -8.82 -7.88
CA GLU A 149 22.90 -8.16 -8.53
C GLU A 149 21.97 -7.53 -7.51
N THR A 150 21.30 -6.44 -7.90
CA THR A 150 20.21 -5.83 -7.15
C THR A 150 18.96 -5.86 -8.01
N TYR A 151 17.84 -6.27 -7.41
CA TYR A 151 16.54 -6.26 -8.08
C TYR A 151 15.57 -5.31 -7.38
N ASP A 152 14.83 -4.53 -8.18
CA ASP A 152 13.68 -3.77 -7.71
C ASP A 152 12.47 -4.71 -7.65
N ILE A 153 11.92 -4.91 -6.45
CA ILE A 153 10.84 -5.85 -6.19
C ILE A 153 9.50 -5.11 -6.17
N HIS A 154 8.54 -5.63 -6.93
CA HIS A 154 7.20 -5.07 -7.06
C HIS A 154 6.19 -6.15 -6.71
N PHE A 155 5.54 -6.03 -5.54
CA PHE A 155 4.57 -7.02 -5.07
C PHE A 155 3.25 -6.91 -5.85
N ALA A 156 2.77 -8.01 -6.42
CA ALA A 156 1.47 -8.08 -7.10
C ALA A 156 0.27 -8.07 -6.13
N LYS A 157 0.54 -8.25 -4.85
CA LYS A 157 -0.39 -8.23 -3.72
C LYS A 157 0.29 -7.46 -2.58
N GLU A 158 -0.18 -7.65 -1.36
CA GLU A 158 0.48 -7.12 -0.17
C GLU A 158 1.89 -7.67 0.02
N GLU A 159 2.76 -6.81 0.53
CA GLU A 159 4.07 -7.21 1.02
C GLU A 159 3.96 -8.13 2.25
N PRO A 160 5.01 -8.90 2.57
CA PRO A 160 5.08 -9.63 3.84
C PRO A 160 4.96 -8.69 5.06
N VAL A 161 4.08 -9.03 5.99
CA VAL A 161 3.89 -8.24 7.23
C VAL A 161 5.19 -8.15 8.03
N GLY A 162 5.55 -6.93 8.43
CA GLY A 162 6.72 -6.65 9.28
C GLY A 162 8.06 -6.65 8.55
N LEU A 163 8.04 -6.64 7.22
CA LEU A 163 9.22 -6.54 6.36
C LEU A 163 9.99 -5.24 6.65
N LYS A 164 11.31 -5.33 6.78
CA LYS A 164 12.20 -4.16 6.95
C LYS A 164 13.57 -4.36 6.31
N CYS A 165 14.38 -3.31 6.32
CA CYS A 165 15.77 -3.40 5.87
C CYS A 165 16.52 -4.55 6.55
N ARG A 166 17.43 -5.17 5.79
CA ARG A 166 18.27 -6.32 6.13
C ARG A 166 17.54 -7.65 6.32
N ASP A 167 16.21 -7.66 6.31
CA ASP A 167 15.48 -8.93 6.30
C ASP A 167 15.86 -9.71 5.05
N ARG A 168 15.94 -11.03 5.19
CA ARG A 168 16.23 -11.92 4.07
C ARG A 168 14.91 -12.29 3.41
N LEU A 169 14.60 -11.59 2.33
CA LEU A 169 13.37 -11.77 1.57
C LEU A 169 13.57 -12.88 0.54
N ARG A 170 12.55 -13.73 0.36
CA ARG A 170 12.42 -14.59 -0.81
C ARG A 170 11.14 -14.23 -1.55
N VAL A 171 11.23 -14.07 -2.87
CA VAL A 171 10.08 -13.83 -3.74
C VAL A 171 10.04 -14.84 -4.87
N ARG A 172 8.83 -15.15 -5.36
CA ARG A 172 8.62 -15.89 -6.61
C ARG A 172 7.84 -15.05 -7.59
N GLY A 173 8.18 -15.16 -8.87
CA GLY A 173 7.48 -14.44 -9.91
C GLY A 173 8.30 -14.30 -11.19
N VAL A 174 8.17 -13.16 -11.85
CA VAL A 174 8.76 -12.90 -13.17
C VAL A 174 9.73 -11.74 -13.10
N ARG A 175 10.95 -11.95 -13.59
CA ARG A 175 12.02 -10.96 -13.69
C ARG A 175 12.22 -10.52 -15.14
N VAL A 176 12.36 -9.22 -15.35
CA VAL A 176 12.86 -8.63 -16.59
C VAL A 176 13.88 -7.54 -16.28
N GLY A 177 15.11 -7.71 -16.76
CA GLY A 177 16.21 -6.80 -16.36
C GLY A 177 16.46 -6.86 -14.85
N SER A 178 16.38 -5.72 -14.16
CA SER A 178 16.46 -5.61 -12.70
C SER A 178 15.10 -5.64 -12.00
N HIS A 179 13.98 -5.61 -12.73
CA HIS A 179 12.64 -5.56 -12.14
C HIS A 179 12.08 -6.97 -11.92
N VAL A 180 11.50 -7.21 -10.75
CA VAL A 180 10.81 -8.47 -10.42
C VAL A 180 9.37 -8.15 -10.04
N ALA A 181 8.40 -8.66 -10.80
CA ALA A 181 7.03 -8.76 -10.33
C ALA A 181 6.91 -10.00 -9.43
N ALA A 182 6.75 -9.77 -8.13
CA ALA A 182 6.60 -10.81 -7.13
C ALA A 182 5.12 -11.25 -7.04
N ALA A 183 4.85 -12.50 -7.43
CA ALA A 183 3.55 -13.13 -7.25
C ALA A 183 3.28 -13.50 -5.78
N ASP A 184 4.36 -13.83 -5.06
CA ASP A 184 4.39 -14.01 -3.62
C ASP A 184 5.75 -13.60 -3.05
N GLY A 185 5.78 -13.40 -1.72
CA GLY A 185 6.99 -13.14 -0.97
C GLY A 185 6.89 -13.63 0.47
N ASN A 186 8.02 -14.01 1.05
CA ASN A 186 8.12 -14.37 2.46
C ASN A 186 9.49 -14.05 3.05
N ILE A 187 9.46 -13.59 4.31
CA ILE A 187 10.67 -13.33 5.09
C ILE A 187 11.27 -14.68 5.51
N GLN A 188 12.48 -14.99 5.05
CA GLN A 188 13.21 -16.21 5.43
C GLN A 188 13.86 -16.07 6.80
N SER A 189 14.38 -14.88 7.09
CA SER A 189 14.98 -14.55 8.38
C SER A 189 14.89 -13.06 8.64
N VAL A 190 14.52 -12.70 9.87
CA VAL A 190 14.45 -11.32 10.32
C VAL A 190 15.85 -10.82 10.71
N ALA A 191 16.21 -9.62 10.30
CA ALA A 191 17.46 -9.00 10.69
C ALA A 191 17.50 -8.77 12.21
N PRO A 192 18.61 -9.12 12.90
CA PRO A 192 18.75 -8.82 14.31
C PRO A 192 18.81 -7.30 14.51
N ALA A 193 18.07 -6.81 15.51
CA ALA A 193 18.02 -5.38 15.83
C ALA A 193 19.43 -4.83 16.15
N GLY A 194 20.20 -5.52 17.01
CA GLY A 194 21.60 -5.16 17.31
C GLY A 194 21.79 -3.68 17.64
N VAL A 195 22.75 -3.02 16.98
CA VAL A 195 23.00 -1.57 17.10
C VAL A 195 21.87 -0.69 16.55
N CYS A 196 20.88 -1.28 15.88
CA CYS A 196 19.74 -0.62 15.28
C CYS A 196 18.45 -0.78 16.08
N ASN A 197 18.54 -1.25 17.31
CA ASN A 197 17.40 -1.24 18.22
C ASN A 197 16.91 0.21 18.46
N PRO A 198 15.59 0.41 18.65
CA PRO A 198 14.99 1.74 18.76
C PRO A 198 15.02 2.32 20.18
N ILE A 199 15.77 1.72 21.10
CA ILE A 199 15.92 2.17 22.50
C ILE A 199 17.37 2.57 22.80
N GLY A 200 17.56 3.32 23.88
CA GLY A 200 18.84 3.91 24.23
C GLY A 200 19.25 5.06 23.31
N ALA A 201 20.53 5.44 23.40
CA ALA A 201 21.08 6.54 22.61
C ALA A 201 21.19 6.14 21.13
N GLN A 202 20.46 6.85 20.28
CA GLN A 202 20.57 6.78 18.83
C GLN A 202 21.73 7.70 18.40
N LYS A 203 22.79 7.15 17.82
CA LYS A 203 23.99 7.88 17.41
C LYS A 203 23.83 8.35 15.97
N SER A 204 23.64 9.65 15.79
CA SER A 204 23.28 10.25 14.49
C SER A 204 24.37 11.11 13.89
N ALA A 205 24.74 10.87 12.63
CA ALA A 205 25.53 11.80 11.83
C ALA A 205 24.59 12.56 10.90
N VAL A 206 24.55 13.89 11.01
CA VAL A 206 23.78 14.75 10.10
C VAL A 206 24.73 15.36 9.09
N LEU A 207 24.58 15.01 7.82
CA LEU A 207 25.44 15.46 6.72
C LEU A 207 24.73 16.55 5.93
N LEU A 208 25.33 17.73 5.89
CA LEU A 208 24.92 18.81 4.99
C LEU A 208 25.69 18.67 3.69
N VAL A 209 24.98 18.45 2.57
CA VAL A 209 25.62 18.20 1.27
C VAL A 209 25.04 19.06 0.17
N THR A 210 25.86 19.56 -0.74
CA THR A 210 25.44 20.27 -1.96
C THR A 210 26.02 19.60 -3.20
N PHE A 211 25.63 20.05 -4.39
CA PHE A 211 26.10 19.50 -5.65
C PHE A 211 27.09 20.45 -6.35
N PRO A 212 27.95 19.93 -7.25
CA PRO A 212 28.81 20.77 -8.08
C PRO A 212 28.03 21.87 -8.80
N GLY A 213 28.46 23.13 -8.63
CA GLY A 213 27.80 24.29 -9.24
C GLY A 213 26.51 24.74 -8.55
N VAL A 214 26.06 24.06 -7.49
CA VAL A 214 24.91 24.46 -6.67
C VAL A 214 25.43 25.11 -5.38
N PRO A 215 25.15 26.40 -5.13
CA PRO A 215 25.52 27.06 -3.88
C PRO A 215 24.90 26.34 -2.68
N ALA A 216 25.66 26.21 -1.60
CA ALA A 216 25.12 25.71 -0.35
C ALA A 216 23.96 26.60 0.13
N PRO A 217 22.80 26.04 0.53
CA PRO A 217 21.72 26.77 1.17
C PRO A 217 22.21 27.56 2.38
N ALA A 218 21.53 28.68 2.69
CA ALA A 218 21.84 29.53 3.83
C ALA A 218 21.41 28.91 5.18
N ILE A 219 21.81 27.65 5.42
CA ILE A 219 21.62 26.90 6.65
C ILE A 219 22.99 26.72 7.30
N THR A 220 23.05 26.98 8.60
CA THR A 220 24.29 26.77 9.37
C THR A 220 24.29 25.39 10.01
N PRO A 221 25.45 24.72 10.17
CA PRO A 221 25.54 23.51 10.97
C PRO A 221 24.98 23.69 12.39
N ALA A 222 25.18 24.84 13.01
CA ALA A 222 24.65 25.16 14.34
C ALA A 222 23.11 25.19 14.39
N SER A 223 22.43 25.77 13.38
CA SER A 223 20.97 25.76 13.34
C SER A 223 20.39 24.36 13.16
N VAL A 224 21.07 23.50 12.39
CA VAL A 224 20.67 22.08 12.25
C VAL A 224 20.98 21.30 13.51
N TYR A 225 22.10 21.59 14.16
CA TYR A 225 22.44 21.01 15.46
C TYR A 225 21.35 21.32 16.48
N ASP A 226 20.82 22.55 16.48
CA ASP A 226 19.71 22.90 17.36
C ASP A 226 18.45 22.07 17.09
N ILE A 227 18.09 21.90 15.81
CA ILE A 227 16.93 21.09 15.39
C ILE A 227 17.07 19.63 15.84
N PHE A 228 18.27 19.05 15.77
CA PHE A 228 18.48 17.64 16.10
C PHE A 228 18.78 17.38 17.57
N PHE A 229 19.70 18.15 18.16
CA PHE A 229 20.44 17.76 19.36
C PHE A 229 20.32 18.75 20.52
N LYS A 230 19.69 19.91 20.34
CA LYS A 230 19.47 20.83 21.46
C LYS A 230 18.65 20.13 22.55
N THR A 231 19.12 20.26 23.78
CA THR A 231 18.51 19.58 24.95
C THR A 231 17.45 20.43 25.65
N SER A 232 16.86 21.40 24.96
CA SER A 232 15.81 22.27 25.45
C SER A 232 14.92 22.78 24.32
N GLY A 233 13.63 22.96 24.62
CA GLY A 233 12.63 23.28 23.61
C GLY A 233 12.34 22.09 22.71
N ARG A 234 11.99 22.36 21.44
CA ARG A 234 11.68 21.33 20.45
C ARG A 234 12.91 20.97 19.64
N SER A 235 13.32 19.72 19.71
CA SER A 235 14.34 19.11 18.86
C SER A 235 14.01 17.63 18.63
N VAL A 236 14.73 16.95 17.75
CA VAL A 236 14.57 15.48 17.57
C VAL A 236 14.94 14.74 18.86
N SER A 237 16.03 15.16 19.52
CA SER A 237 16.51 14.58 20.78
C SER A 237 15.47 14.69 21.89
N GLU A 238 14.86 15.85 22.03
CA GLU A 238 13.81 16.11 23.01
C GLU A 238 12.49 15.41 22.66
N PHE A 239 12.16 15.27 21.37
CA PHE A 239 10.95 14.59 20.93
C PHE A 239 11.02 13.12 21.27
N TRP A 240 12.10 12.44 20.87
CA TRP A 240 12.29 11.04 21.21
C TRP A 240 12.40 10.84 22.72
N ARG A 241 13.04 11.76 23.47
CA ARG A 241 13.11 11.65 24.92
C ARG A 241 11.73 11.76 25.58
N GLU A 242 10.93 12.77 25.22
CA GLU A 242 9.59 12.97 25.79
C GLU A 242 8.65 11.82 25.38
N ALA A 243 8.54 11.55 24.07
CA ALA A 243 7.61 10.57 23.54
C ALA A 243 7.93 9.12 23.96
N SER A 244 9.20 8.82 24.26
CA SER A 244 9.64 7.49 24.71
C SER A 244 9.73 7.35 26.24
N TYR A 245 9.33 8.37 27.00
CA TYR A 245 9.49 8.35 28.46
C TYR A 245 10.94 8.21 28.92
N GLY A 246 11.86 8.77 28.14
CA GLY A 246 13.29 8.83 28.43
C GLY A 246 14.10 7.60 28.03
N VAL A 247 13.47 6.55 27.48
CA VAL A 247 14.21 5.33 27.10
C VAL A 247 14.95 5.48 25.78
N THR A 248 14.62 6.48 24.97
CA THR A 248 15.22 6.77 23.67
C THR A 248 15.55 8.24 23.53
N THR A 249 16.69 8.55 22.95
CA THR A 249 17.09 9.91 22.59
C THR A 249 18.09 9.87 21.44
N THR A 250 18.38 11.00 20.80
CA THR A 250 19.45 11.09 19.80
C THR A 250 20.60 11.96 20.29
N THR A 251 21.81 11.54 19.92
CA THR A 251 23.07 12.26 20.16
C THR A 251 23.93 12.16 18.92
N GLY A 252 24.77 13.16 18.67
CA GLY A 252 25.63 13.18 17.50
C GLY A 252 26.01 14.59 17.10
N ASP A 253 26.42 14.75 15.85
CA ASP A 253 26.99 15.97 15.31
C ASP A 253 26.50 16.26 13.89
N VAL A 254 26.72 17.50 13.45
CA VAL A 254 26.39 17.99 12.12
C VAL A 254 27.68 18.29 11.35
N TYR A 255 27.79 17.77 10.14
CA TYR A 255 28.98 17.84 9.31
C TYR A 255 28.69 18.51 7.96
N GLY A 256 29.71 19.12 7.38
CA GLY A 256 29.61 19.83 6.10
C GLY A 256 29.38 21.34 6.24
N TRP A 257 29.08 22.05 5.16
CA TRP A 257 28.68 21.54 3.84
C TRP A 257 29.77 20.79 3.06
N TYR A 258 29.41 19.64 2.50
CA TYR A 258 30.22 18.90 1.52
C TYR A 258 29.67 19.05 0.11
N THR A 259 30.50 19.36 -0.87
CA THR A 259 30.11 19.28 -2.29
C THR A 259 30.33 17.87 -2.79
N LEU A 260 29.26 17.22 -3.29
CA LEU A 260 29.33 15.86 -3.82
C LEU A 260 30.07 15.78 -5.16
N ASP A 261 30.36 14.57 -5.63
CA ASP A 261 31.11 14.27 -6.86
C ASP A 261 30.31 14.50 -8.16
N ALA A 262 28.98 14.58 -8.07
CA ALA A 262 28.08 14.83 -9.18
C ALA A 262 26.79 15.52 -8.71
N VAL A 263 25.98 15.97 -9.68
CA VAL A 263 24.58 16.36 -9.43
C VAL A 263 23.73 15.09 -9.45
N TYR A 264 23.00 14.85 -8.37
CA TYR A 264 22.11 13.69 -8.22
C TYR A 264 20.65 14.10 -8.31
N THR A 265 19.83 13.33 -9.01
CA THR A 265 18.37 13.50 -8.97
C THR A 265 17.79 12.92 -7.69
N CYS A 266 16.56 13.30 -7.37
CA CYS A 266 15.84 12.82 -6.18
C CYS A 266 15.59 11.30 -6.21
N ASP A 267 15.56 10.67 -7.38
CA ASP A 267 15.46 9.20 -7.52
C ASP A 267 16.80 8.47 -7.35
N GLN A 268 17.92 9.20 -7.39
CA GLN A 268 19.27 8.65 -7.20
C GLN A 268 19.72 8.64 -5.74
N TYR A 269 18.79 8.61 -4.79
CA TYR A 269 19.06 8.72 -3.33
C TYR A 269 20.09 7.69 -2.82
N SER A 270 20.10 6.46 -3.33
CA SER A 270 21.07 5.43 -2.90
C SER A 270 22.50 5.79 -3.32
N ALA A 271 22.67 6.30 -4.55
CA ALA A 271 23.96 6.79 -5.04
C ALA A 271 24.37 8.10 -4.32
N MET A 272 23.41 8.98 -4.03
CA MET A 272 23.61 10.20 -3.26
C MET A 272 24.11 9.89 -1.83
N ARG A 273 23.53 8.89 -1.14
CA ARG A 273 24.03 8.44 0.17
C ARG A 273 25.47 7.94 0.09
N ALA A 274 25.78 7.11 -0.90
CA ALA A 274 27.14 6.61 -1.07
C ALA A 274 28.13 7.76 -1.32
N ALA A 275 27.74 8.77 -2.10
CA ALA A 275 28.56 9.97 -2.34
C ALA A 275 28.71 10.84 -1.08
N ALA A 276 27.64 11.03 -0.32
CA ALA A 276 27.66 11.79 0.94
C ALA A 276 28.56 11.14 1.99
N ILE A 277 28.47 9.80 2.16
CA ILE A 277 29.37 9.04 3.03
C ILE A 277 30.82 9.24 2.57
N ARG A 278 31.14 9.04 1.29
CA ARG A 278 32.51 9.22 0.77
C ARG A 278 33.04 10.65 0.96
N ALA A 279 32.21 11.66 0.80
CA ALA A 279 32.62 13.05 0.93
C ALA A 279 32.92 13.44 2.38
N ALA A 280 32.16 12.88 3.35
CA ALA A 280 32.30 13.15 4.77
C ALA A 280 33.30 12.22 5.49
N ASP A 281 33.67 11.09 4.88
CA ASP A 281 34.55 10.05 5.44
C ASP A 281 35.88 10.59 6.03
N PRO A 282 36.58 11.58 5.45
CA PRO A 282 37.77 12.15 6.07
C PRO A 282 37.56 12.80 7.44
N ASP A 283 36.33 13.24 7.73
CA ASP A 283 35.96 13.96 8.97
C ASP A 283 35.08 13.12 9.92
N VAL A 284 34.49 12.02 9.43
CA VAL A 284 33.46 11.25 10.13
C VAL A 284 33.79 9.77 10.16
N ASN A 285 34.03 9.24 11.37
CA ASN A 285 34.10 7.80 11.56
C ASN A 285 32.69 7.19 11.65
N PHE A 286 32.17 6.69 10.53
CA PHE A 286 30.80 6.17 10.43
C PHE A 286 30.52 4.94 11.30
N THR A 287 31.56 4.20 11.71
CA THR A 287 31.39 3.04 12.61
C THR A 287 30.85 3.42 13.99
N GLN A 288 30.88 4.70 14.34
CA GLN A 288 30.35 5.24 15.60
C GLN A 288 28.87 5.62 15.55
N TYR A 289 28.26 5.59 14.36
CA TYR A 289 26.89 6.05 14.12
C TYR A 289 25.99 4.89 13.67
N ASN A 290 24.73 4.94 14.09
CA ASN A 290 23.69 4.00 13.67
C ASN A 290 22.52 4.71 12.98
N ARG A 291 22.55 6.04 12.83
CA ARG A 291 21.61 6.85 12.05
C ARG A 291 22.39 7.83 11.18
N ILE A 292 22.03 7.96 9.91
CA ILE A 292 22.57 8.98 9.01
C ILE A 292 21.41 9.84 8.51
N PHE A 293 21.53 11.15 8.63
CA PHE A 293 20.58 12.11 8.06
C PHE A 293 21.31 12.94 7.01
N ILE A 294 20.77 13.03 5.80
CA ILE A 294 21.38 13.78 4.68
C ILE A 294 20.46 14.93 4.33
N ILE A 295 20.93 16.17 4.50
CA ILE A 295 20.21 17.38 4.12
C ILE A 295 20.86 17.96 2.88
N PHE A 296 20.07 18.15 1.82
CA PHE A 296 20.59 18.56 0.52
C PHE A 296 19.64 19.52 -0.22
N PRO A 297 20.14 20.32 -1.19
CA PRO A 297 19.31 21.14 -2.06
C PRO A 297 18.38 20.28 -2.91
N GLY A 298 17.12 20.18 -2.52
CA GLY A 298 16.14 19.30 -3.17
C GLY A 298 15.37 19.92 -4.32
N GLY A 299 15.90 20.97 -4.97
CA GLY A 299 15.17 21.72 -6.01
C GLY A 299 14.56 20.79 -7.07
N GLY A 300 13.24 20.57 -7.00
CA GLY A 300 12.48 19.71 -7.91
C GLY A 300 12.15 18.29 -7.41
N CYS A 301 12.42 17.95 -6.14
CA CYS A 301 11.93 16.68 -5.57
C CYS A 301 10.41 16.67 -5.44
N SER A 302 9.79 15.54 -5.79
CA SER A 302 8.36 15.29 -5.58
C SER A 302 8.03 14.79 -4.17
N TRP A 303 9.01 14.84 -3.26
CA TRP A 303 8.97 14.37 -1.89
C TRP A 303 9.71 15.36 -0.98
N ALA A 304 9.33 15.44 0.29
CA ALA A 304 9.97 16.29 1.29
C ALA A 304 11.12 15.59 2.01
N GLY A 305 10.92 14.31 2.30
CA GLY A 305 11.94 13.41 2.81
C GLY A 305 11.70 11.98 2.35
N LEU A 306 12.68 11.13 2.68
CA LEU A 306 12.55 9.69 2.61
C LEU A 306 13.43 9.04 3.67
N GLY A 307 13.01 7.86 4.12
CA GLY A 307 13.67 7.10 5.18
C GLY A 307 13.78 5.63 4.83
N THR A 308 14.91 5.02 5.18
CA THR A 308 15.03 3.57 5.24
C THR A 308 14.16 3.04 6.38
N LEU A 309 13.42 1.95 6.16
CA LEU A 309 12.65 1.31 7.22
C LEU A 309 13.57 0.44 8.08
N GLY A 310 14.14 1.04 9.12
CA GLY A 310 15.23 0.47 9.91
C GLY A 310 16.60 0.65 9.24
N CYS A 311 17.59 -0.13 9.69
CA CYS A 311 18.96 0.00 9.24
C CYS A 311 19.36 -0.93 8.10
N GLU A 312 20.36 -0.50 7.35
CA GLU A 312 21.03 -1.26 6.31
C GLU A 312 22.49 -1.57 6.66
N SER A 313 23.05 -2.54 5.92
CA SER A 313 24.49 -2.84 5.94
C SER A 313 25.20 -1.86 5.00
N LEU A 314 26.04 -0.98 5.57
CA LEU A 314 26.76 0.09 4.87
C LEU A 314 28.28 -0.07 5.06
N SER A 315 29.07 0.69 4.30
CA SER A 315 30.53 0.68 4.38
C SER A 315 31.12 2.06 4.10
N SER A 316 32.16 2.41 4.86
CA SER A 316 33.02 3.59 4.65
C SER A 316 34.49 3.14 4.56
N ALA A 317 35.45 4.07 4.45
CA ALA A 317 36.87 3.69 4.49
C ALA A 317 37.29 3.16 5.87
N ASP A 318 36.56 3.53 6.94
CA ASP A 318 36.76 3.00 8.30
C ASP A 318 36.29 1.55 8.48
N GLY A 319 35.50 1.04 7.54
CA GLY A 319 34.99 -0.34 7.55
C GLY A 319 33.49 -0.46 7.33
N GLY A 320 32.98 -1.68 7.51
CA GLY A 320 31.56 -1.97 7.48
C GLY A 320 30.85 -1.52 8.74
N PHE A 321 29.66 -0.94 8.61
CA PHE A 321 28.82 -0.50 9.73
C PHE A 321 27.34 -0.71 9.42
N THR A 322 26.48 -0.53 10.41
CA THR A 322 25.03 -0.72 10.25
C THR A 322 24.32 0.54 10.71
N ALA A 323 23.62 1.20 9.79
CA ALA A 323 22.89 2.43 10.07
C ALA A 323 21.65 2.55 9.19
N SER A 324 20.65 3.28 9.68
CA SER A 324 19.54 3.76 8.85
C SER A 324 19.96 5.03 8.11
N THR A 325 19.23 5.40 7.07
CA THR A 325 19.43 6.68 6.38
C THR A 325 18.11 7.40 6.16
N ALA A 326 18.14 8.71 6.38
CA ALA A 326 17.09 9.63 5.96
C ALA A 326 17.68 10.69 5.03
N TRP A 327 16.93 11.09 4.00
CA TRP A 327 17.27 12.19 3.11
C TRP A 327 16.17 13.23 3.21
N MET A 328 16.55 14.50 3.37
CA MET A 328 15.61 15.58 3.61
C MET A 328 15.97 16.79 2.75
N VAL A 329 14.93 17.37 2.14
CA VAL A 329 15.09 18.59 1.35
C VAL A 329 15.41 19.76 2.28
N SER A 330 16.45 20.51 1.94
CA SER A 330 16.97 21.62 2.75
C SER A 330 15.95 22.73 3.04
N ASP A 331 14.92 22.87 2.22
CA ASP A 331 13.94 23.95 2.33
C ASP A 331 13.24 23.96 3.70
N TYR A 332 12.96 22.78 4.27
CA TYR A 332 12.35 22.62 5.60
C TYR A 332 13.23 23.10 6.77
N PHE A 333 14.52 23.31 6.50
CA PHE A 333 15.51 23.78 7.47
C PHE A 333 15.90 25.25 7.25
N LEU A 334 15.29 25.91 6.26
CA LEU A 334 15.53 27.31 5.93
C LEU A 334 14.47 28.21 6.59
N PRO A 335 14.86 29.10 7.53
CA PRO A 335 13.94 30.05 8.17
C PRO A 335 13.21 30.98 7.18
N ALA A 336 13.76 31.16 5.98
CA ALA A 336 13.17 31.97 4.92
C ALA A 336 11.90 31.34 4.32
N TYR A 337 11.77 30.01 4.37
CA TYR A 337 10.64 29.27 3.80
C TYR A 337 9.73 28.70 4.87
N TYR A 338 10.32 28.15 5.94
CA TYR A 338 9.56 27.49 7.00
C TYR A 338 10.02 27.92 8.40
N PRO A 339 9.08 27.97 9.37
CA PRO A 339 9.41 28.08 10.79
C PRO A 339 10.30 26.92 11.24
N TYR A 340 11.11 27.17 12.28
CA TYR A 340 12.03 26.20 12.91
C TYR A 340 11.42 24.80 13.13
N ASP A 341 10.17 24.72 13.59
CA ASP A 341 9.50 23.46 13.90
C ASP A 341 9.33 22.54 12.66
N TYR A 342 9.35 23.07 11.42
CA TYR A 342 9.27 22.22 10.22
C TYR A 342 10.49 21.30 10.04
N GLY A 343 11.67 21.76 10.41
CA GLY A 343 12.86 20.91 10.42
C GLY A 343 12.74 19.78 11.45
N VAL A 344 12.15 20.07 12.62
CA VAL A 344 11.88 19.06 13.66
C VAL A 344 10.85 18.06 13.14
N LYS A 345 9.72 18.53 12.60
CA LYS A 345 8.63 17.69 12.06
C LYS A 345 9.13 16.71 11.01
N LEU A 346 9.87 17.21 10.01
CA LEU A 346 10.43 16.36 8.96
C LEU A 346 11.43 15.36 9.54
N ALA A 347 12.35 15.81 10.40
CA ALA A 347 13.35 14.92 10.98
C ALA A 347 12.77 13.85 11.93
N THR A 348 11.68 14.15 12.66
CA THR A 348 10.99 13.16 13.50
C THR A 348 10.13 12.19 12.68
N HIS A 349 9.62 12.61 11.52
CA HIS A 349 8.92 11.74 10.58
C HIS A 349 9.89 10.73 9.94
N GLU A 350 10.92 11.22 9.25
CA GLU A 350 11.93 10.36 8.60
C GLU A 350 12.72 9.53 9.62
N GLY A 351 12.98 10.13 10.79
CA GLY A 351 13.56 9.45 11.94
C GLY A 351 12.68 8.30 12.44
N GLY A 352 11.36 8.42 12.35
CA GLY A 352 10.39 7.36 12.69
C GLY A 352 10.52 6.16 11.77
N HIS A 353 10.63 6.37 10.45
CA HIS A 353 10.94 5.31 9.48
C HIS A 353 12.26 4.62 9.81
N ASN A 354 13.29 5.40 10.14
CA ASN A 354 14.60 4.91 10.55
C ASN A 354 14.57 4.05 11.83
N LEU A 355 13.58 4.25 12.70
CA LEU A 355 13.32 3.39 13.87
C LEU A 355 12.44 2.16 13.54
N GLY A 356 11.83 2.13 12.36
CA GLY A 356 11.03 1.00 11.85
C GLY A 356 9.52 1.24 11.82
N LEU A 357 9.06 2.49 11.91
CA LEU A 357 7.64 2.83 11.82
C LEU A 357 7.19 3.05 10.38
N HIS A 358 5.95 2.68 10.07
CA HIS A 358 5.25 3.19 8.91
C HIS A 358 4.38 4.40 9.28
N HIS A 359 3.62 4.90 8.30
CA HIS A 359 2.72 6.02 8.51
C HIS A 359 1.61 5.73 9.52
N ALA A 360 1.14 6.81 10.14
CA ALA A 360 -0.06 6.80 10.95
C ALA A 360 -1.23 7.26 10.07
N SER A 361 -2.13 6.32 9.80
CA SER A 361 -3.23 6.48 8.87
C SER A 361 -4.56 6.61 9.60
N SER A 362 -5.59 7.04 8.89
CA SER A 362 -6.97 6.85 9.35
C SER A 362 -7.68 5.77 8.54
N ARG A 363 -8.71 5.17 9.15
CA ARG A 363 -9.54 4.16 8.49
C ARG A 363 -11.02 4.49 8.67
N ALA A 364 -11.63 4.97 7.60
CA ALA A 364 -13.03 5.37 7.57
C ALA A 364 -13.95 4.16 7.33
N PHE A 365 -15.11 4.18 7.98
CA PHE A 365 -16.24 3.31 7.68
C PHE A 365 -17.49 4.15 7.43
N VAL A 366 -18.42 3.65 6.63
CA VAL A 366 -19.56 4.45 6.17
C VAL A 366 -20.56 4.63 7.30
N ASN A 367 -20.69 5.86 7.80
CA ASN A 367 -21.61 6.26 8.88
C ASN A 367 -21.42 5.49 10.21
N GLU A 368 -20.20 5.02 10.48
CA GLU A 368 -19.88 4.33 11.73
C GLU A 368 -18.39 4.45 12.06
N ALA A 369 -18.05 4.38 13.35
CA ALA A 369 -16.66 4.46 13.79
C ALA A 369 -15.83 3.24 13.38
N LEU A 370 -16.45 2.06 13.31
CA LEU A 370 -15.76 0.80 13.03
C LEU A 370 -16.70 -0.21 12.37
N GLY A 371 -16.40 -0.61 11.12
CA GLY A 371 -17.19 -1.57 10.35
C GLY A 371 -16.98 -3.02 10.78
N ALA A 372 -17.79 -3.95 10.26
CA ALA A 372 -17.75 -5.37 10.61
C ALA A 372 -16.35 -5.98 10.49
N SER A 373 -15.99 -6.93 11.36
CA SER A 373 -14.70 -7.63 11.29
C SER A 373 -14.40 -8.16 9.89
N GLY A 374 -13.19 -7.91 9.40
CA GLY A 374 -12.75 -8.24 8.04
C GLY A 374 -13.15 -7.23 6.96
N THR A 375 -13.93 -6.20 7.29
CA THR A 375 -14.24 -5.11 6.35
C THR A 375 -13.00 -4.24 6.15
N VAL A 376 -12.61 -4.01 4.89
CA VAL A 376 -11.39 -3.25 4.55
C VAL A 376 -11.49 -1.78 4.98
N GLY A 377 -12.67 -1.15 4.89
CA GLY A 377 -12.80 0.30 5.13
C GLY A 377 -12.06 1.13 4.06
N THR A 378 -12.04 2.45 4.24
CA THR A 378 -11.29 3.38 3.37
C THR A 378 -10.10 3.92 4.15
N LEU A 379 -8.88 3.60 3.71
CA LEU A 379 -7.65 4.09 4.31
C LEU A 379 -7.28 5.47 3.76
N ASN A 380 -6.83 6.35 4.65
CA ASN A 380 -6.06 7.53 4.30
C ASN A 380 -4.69 7.42 4.97
N GLU A 381 -3.64 7.25 4.15
CA GLU A 381 -2.26 7.00 4.56
C GLU A 381 -1.77 7.94 5.67
N TYR A 382 -2.11 9.23 5.54
CA TYR A 382 -1.72 10.31 6.45
C TYR A 382 -2.94 10.89 7.18
N GLY A 383 -3.87 10.00 7.54
CA GLY A 383 -5.14 10.37 8.15
C GLY A 383 -5.09 10.54 9.67
N ASP A 384 -4.05 10.05 10.35
CA ASP A 384 -3.84 10.32 11.78
C ASP A 384 -3.11 11.66 11.97
N VAL A 385 -3.90 12.73 11.93
CA VAL A 385 -3.43 14.12 12.02
C VAL A 385 -2.90 14.51 13.42
N PHE A 386 -2.81 13.56 14.36
CA PHE A 386 -2.30 13.74 15.72
C PHE A 386 -0.95 13.05 15.95
N SER A 387 -0.43 12.37 14.94
CA SER A 387 0.91 11.78 14.97
C SER A 387 1.80 12.44 13.94
N THR A 388 3.08 12.63 14.27
CA THR A 388 4.08 13.10 13.30
C THR A 388 4.26 12.11 12.13
N MET A 389 3.91 10.82 12.31
CA MET A 389 3.88 9.83 11.22
C MET A 389 2.65 9.95 10.30
N GLY A 390 1.68 10.78 10.64
CA GLY A 390 0.43 10.97 9.88
C GLY A 390 0.20 12.40 9.41
N SER A 391 1.00 13.38 9.83
CA SER A 391 0.92 14.76 9.33
C SER A 391 2.17 15.56 9.69
N TRP A 392 2.37 16.73 9.06
CA TRP A 392 3.41 17.70 9.43
C TRP A 392 3.06 18.43 10.74
N ASN A 393 3.00 17.67 11.82
CA ASN A 393 2.76 18.10 13.19
C ASN A 393 3.87 17.57 14.11
N LEU A 394 3.78 17.96 15.38
CA LEU A 394 4.71 17.56 16.43
C LEU A 394 4.12 16.52 17.38
N GLY A 395 2.99 15.91 17.02
CA GLY A 395 2.30 14.96 17.87
C GLY A 395 3.10 13.67 18.05
N HIS A 396 3.06 13.12 19.26
CA HIS A 396 3.74 11.87 19.60
C HIS A 396 3.31 10.73 18.66
N TYR A 397 4.20 9.75 18.47
CA TYR A 397 3.83 8.48 17.84
C TYR A 397 2.66 7.83 18.60
N SER A 398 1.70 7.24 17.89
CA SER A 398 0.54 6.55 18.49
C SER A 398 0.95 5.35 19.35
N ALA A 399 0.09 4.90 20.26
CA ALA A 399 0.37 3.78 21.16
C ALA A 399 0.81 2.49 20.43
N PRO A 400 0.20 2.06 19.30
CA PRO A 400 0.71 0.92 18.52
C PRO A 400 2.17 1.12 18.07
N HIS A 401 2.51 2.31 17.57
CA HIS A 401 3.88 2.64 17.17
C HIS A 401 4.84 2.68 18.35
N LYS A 402 4.47 3.31 19.48
CA LYS A 402 5.31 3.30 20.69
C LYS A 402 5.54 1.87 21.22
N LYS A 403 4.54 0.98 21.10
CA LYS A 403 4.70 -0.44 21.40
C LYS A 403 5.70 -1.12 20.45
N MET A 404 5.61 -0.88 19.14
CA MET A 404 6.55 -1.44 18.15
C MET A 404 8.00 -1.02 18.43
N LEU A 405 8.21 0.21 18.90
CA LEU A 405 9.52 0.72 19.27
C LEU A 405 10.00 0.27 20.66
N ASN A 406 9.23 -0.58 21.36
CA ASN A 406 9.49 -0.97 22.75
C ASN A 406 9.61 0.22 23.72
N TRP A 407 8.97 1.35 23.41
CA TRP A 407 8.86 2.49 24.32
C TRP A 407 7.75 2.27 25.36
N MET A 408 6.82 1.35 25.05
CA MET A 408 5.76 0.91 25.94
C MET A 408 5.74 -0.62 26.05
N ALA A 409 5.29 -1.12 27.20
CA ALA A 409 5.29 -2.54 27.52
C ALA A 409 3.90 -3.04 27.93
N GLU A 410 3.48 -4.18 27.37
CA GLU A 410 2.28 -4.89 27.83
C GLU A 410 2.51 -5.46 29.23
N GLY A 411 1.51 -5.32 30.10
CA GLY A 411 1.65 -5.62 31.53
C GLY A 411 2.37 -4.54 32.33
N GLY A 412 2.71 -3.41 31.69
CA GLY A 412 3.25 -2.19 32.32
C GLY A 412 2.43 -0.97 31.92
N THR A 413 2.96 -0.14 31.03
CA THR A 413 2.28 1.07 30.51
C THR A 413 1.12 0.75 29.56
N ILE A 414 1.07 -0.46 29.00
CA ILE A 414 -0.05 -0.98 28.22
C ILE A 414 -0.77 -2.07 29.02
N GLN A 415 -2.08 -1.91 29.18
CA GLN A 415 -2.94 -2.95 29.74
C GLN A 415 -3.73 -3.65 28.64
N THR A 416 -3.50 -4.96 28.48
CA THR A 416 -4.29 -5.81 27.58
C THR A 416 -5.62 -6.16 28.24
N VAL A 417 -6.74 -5.85 27.58
CA VAL A 417 -8.10 -6.01 28.11
C VAL A 417 -8.86 -7.03 27.28
N GLN A 418 -9.26 -8.13 27.91
CA GLN A 418 -10.01 -9.24 27.28
C GLN A 418 -11.29 -9.63 28.06
N SER A 419 -11.58 -8.91 29.13
CA SER A 419 -12.75 -9.12 29.99
C SER A 419 -13.30 -7.78 30.44
N SER A 420 -14.58 -7.75 30.83
CA SER A 420 -15.22 -6.54 31.34
C SER A 420 -14.48 -5.99 32.56
N GLY A 421 -14.38 -4.67 32.66
CA GLY A 421 -13.68 -4.01 33.76
C GLY A 421 -13.72 -2.48 33.66
N SER A 422 -13.26 -1.84 34.73
CA SER A 422 -13.06 -0.40 34.82
C SER A 422 -11.56 -0.10 34.89
N PHE A 423 -11.11 0.83 34.07
CA PHE A 423 -9.71 1.17 33.89
C PHE A 423 -9.52 2.68 34.03
N SER A 424 -8.36 3.09 34.52
CA SER A 424 -7.95 4.49 34.56
C SER A 424 -6.67 4.63 33.74
N VAL A 425 -6.70 5.48 32.72
CA VAL A 425 -5.61 5.66 31.76
C VAL A 425 -5.06 7.07 31.95
N GLN A 426 -3.77 7.16 32.27
CA GLN A 426 -3.08 8.44 32.49
C GLN A 426 -2.78 9.14 31.17
N PRO A 427 -2.52 10.47 31.20
CA PRO A 427 -2.05 11.21 30.05
C PRO A 427 -0.85 10.55 29.36
N PHE A 428 -0.93 10.48 28.05
CA PHE A 428 0.00 9.77 27.19
C PHE A 428 1.40 10.39 27.16
N GLU A 429 1.52 11.66 27.54
CA GLU A 429 2.75 12.45 27.51
C GLU A 429 3.59 12.31 28.79
N LEU A 430 2.99 11.79 29.87
CA LEU A 430 3.66 11.69 31.16
C LEU A 430 4.50 10.41 31.25
N ASN A 431 5.68 10.45 31.85
CA ASN A 431 6.36 9.22 32.26
C ASN A 431 5.69 8.67 33.53
N ALA A 432 4.58 7.97 33.34
CA ALA A 432 3.81 7.37 34.41
C ALA A 432 4.18 5.89 34.56
N ALA A 433 4.52 5.43 35.76
CA ALA A 433 4.74 4.01 36.04
C ALA A 433 3.42 3.18 36.06
N THR A 434 2.39 3.66 35.38
CA THR A 434 1.02 3.14 35.38
C THR A 434 0.49 3.06 33.94
N VAL A 435 -0.78 2.68 33.78
CA VAL A 435 -1.40 2.45 32.49
C VAL A 435 -1.59 3.78 31.73
N GLN A 436 -1.08 3.81 30.50
CA GLN A 436 -1.17 4.95 29.57
C GLN A 436 -1.85 4.59 28.26
N ALA A 437 -2.00 3.29 27.97
CA ALA A 437 -2.80 2.80 26.87
C ALA A 437 -3.50 1.48 27.23
N LEU A 438 -4.65 1.24 26.61
CA LEU A 438 -5.34 -0.05 26.65
C LEU A 438 -5.25 -0.72 25.29
N LYS A 439 -4.92 -2.02 25.25
CA LYS A 439 -5.09 -2.86 24.06
C LYS A 439 -6.33 -3.74 24.30
N ILE A 440 -7.47 -3.36 23.76
CA ILE A 440 -8.78 -3.95 24.07
C ILE A 440 -9.20 -4.92 22.97
N LYS A 441 -9.54 -6.16 23.33
CA LYS A 441 -9.99 -7.15 22.34
C LYS A 441 -11.34 -6.75 21.75
N ARG A 442 -11.45 -6.73 20.43
CA ARG A 442 -12.69 -6.45 19.72
C ARG A 442 -13.59 -7.69 19.73
N GLY A 443 -14.40 -7.83 20.79
CA GLY A 443 -15.25 -8.99 21.04
C GLY A 443 -14.53 -10.17 21.71
N THR A 444 -15.20 -11.31 21.81
CA THR A 444 -14.69 -12.52 22.49
C THR A 444 -14.14 -13.59 21.55
N SER A 445 -14.17 -13.35 20.24
CA SER A 445 -13.67 -14.26 19.20
C SER A 445 -12.96 -13.47 18.10
N GLY A 446 -11.87 -14.02 17.54
CA GLY A 446 -11.15 -13.43 16.40
C GLY A 446 -9.85 -12.72 16.78
N ASP A 447 -9.18 -12.18 15.76
CA ASP A 447 -7.93 -11.39 15.71
C ASP A 447 -7.91 -10.01 16.36
N ASP A 448 -9.04 -9.32 16.28
CA ASP A 448 -9.07 -7.86 16.17
C ASP A 448 -8.95 -7.14 17.53
N TRP A 449 -8.33 -5.97 17.54
CA TRP A 449 -8.14 -5.13 18.72
C TRP A 449 -8.44 -3.66 18.44
N VAL A 450 -8.76 -2.92 19.50
CA VAL A 450 -8.73 -1.45 19.50
C VAL A 450 -7.76 -0.97 20.57
N TRP A 451 -6.94 0.01 20.22
CA TRP A 451 -6.02 0.68 21.13
C TRP A 451 -6.66 1.95 21.61
N LEU A 452 -6.60 2.22 22.90
CA LEU A 452 -7.10 3.45 23.50
C LEU A 452 -5.95 4.18 24.17
N GLU A 453 -5.76 5.45 23.83
CA GLU A 453 -4.83 6.38 24.47
C GLU A 453 -5.55 7.65 24.93
N TYR A 454 -4.99 8.32 25.94
CA TYR A 454 -5.53 9.56 26.47
C TYR A 454 -4.51 10.67 26.35
N ARG A 455 -4.69 11.56 25.38
CA ARG A 455 -3.78 12.68 25.16
C ARG A 455 -4.21 13.90 25.96
N GLN A 456 -3.24 14.67 26.42
CA GLN A 456 -3.44 15.97 27.05
C GLN A 456 -2.43 16.99 26.49
N PRO A 457 -2.71 18.30 26.53
CA PRO A 457 -1.80 19.33 26.02
C PRO A 457 -0.62 19.56 26.99
N LEU A 458 0.12 18.49 27.29
CA LEU A 458 1.26 18.45 28.18
C LEU A 458 2.55 18.32 27.36
N GLY A 459 3.67 18.66 28.00
CA GLY A 459 4.98 18.62 27.35
C GLY A 459 5.16 19.67 26.26
N ASN A 460 6.26 19.56 25.53
CA ASN A 460 6.62 20.53 24.49
C ASN A 460 5.91 20.26 23.15
N TYR A 461 5.38 19.06 22.97
CA TYR A 461 5.00 18.52 21.67
C TYR A 461 3.49 18.40 21.50
N ASP A 462 2.81 17.57 22.29
CA ASP A 462 1.35 17.38 22.16
C ASP A 462 0.56 18.64 22.56
N SER A 463 1.17 19.55 23.32
CA SER A 463 0.63 20.91 23.55
C SER A 463 0.43 21.75 22.26
N THR A 464 0.93 21.30 21.11
CA THR A 464 0.72 21.93 19.79
C THR A 464 -0.50 21.40 19.04
N LEU A 465 -1.11 20.31 19.49
CA LEU A 465 -2.23 19.68 18.79
C LEU A 465 -3.54 20.44 19.02
N SER A 466 -4.52 20.21 18.14
CA SER A 466 -5.86 20.80 18.28
C SER A 466 -6.60 20.23 19.49
N SER A 467 -7.54 20.99 20.04
CA SER A 467 -8.12 20.71 21.36
C SER A 467 -9.00 19.46 21.44
N GLN A 468 -9.54 18.97 20.32
CA GLN A 468 -10.52 17.88 20.39
C GLN A 468 -9.90 16.56 20.86
N VAL A 469 -8.65 16.28 20.48
CA VAL A 469 -7.93 15.07 20.90
C VAL A 469 -7.78 14.96 22.43
N PHE A 470 -7.96 16.07 23.16
CA PHE A 470 -7.91 16.14 24.62
C PHE A 470 -9.26 15.96 25.30
N SER A 471 -10.36 15.83 24.54
CA SER A 471 -11.73 15.75 25.07
C SER A 471 -12.10 14.37 25.63
N GLY A 472 -11.30 13.35 25.35
CA GLY A 472 -11.54 11.98 25.74
C GLY A 472 -10.50 11.02 25.17
N ALA A 473 -10.94 9.84 24.77
CA ALA A 473 -10.05 8.78 24.28
C ALA A 473 -9.82 8.86 22.77
N THR A 474 -8.55 8.82 22.34
CA THR A 474 -8.18 8.56 20.95
C THR A 474 -8.06 7.05 20.75
N ILE A 475 -8.61 6.53 19.66
CA ILE A 475 -8.72 5.08 19.46
C ILE A 475 -8.22 4.67 18.07
N HIS A 476 -7.37 3.63 18.03
CA HIS A 476 -6.85 3.04 16.80
C HIS A 476 -7.29 1.59 16.63
N TYR A 477 -7.52 1.15 15.40
CA TYR A 477 -7.87 -0.23 15.06
C TYR A 477 -6.63 -1.05 14.72
N GLU A 478 -6.59 -2.29 15.20
CA GLU A 478 -5.58 -3.29 14.83
C GLU A 478 -6.29 -4.57 14.34
N ASP A 479 -5.99 -4.96 13.10
CA ASP A 479 -6.35 -6.24 12.51
C ASP A 479 -5.16 -6.82 11.71
N LEU A 480 -5.37 -7.96 11.05
CA LEU A 480 -4.35 -8.64 10.24
C LEU A 480 -3.78 -7.80 9.08
N THR A 481 -4.48 -6.74 8.67
CA THR A 481 -4.07 -5.85 7.56
C THR A 481 -3.39 -4.56 8.02
N THR A 482 -3.38 -4.30 9.33
CA THR A 482 -2.80 -3.07 9.88
C THR A 482 -1.27 -3.07 9.80
N GLY A 483 -0.66 -4.24 10.01
CA GLY A 483 0.79 -4.41 9.88
C GLY A 483 1.56 -3.48 10.82
N SER A 484 2.47 -2.69 10.25
CA SER A 484 3.35 -1.73 10.92
C SER A 484 2.80 -0.29 10.94
N HIS A 485 1.58 -0.07 10.43
CA HIS A 485 0.88 1.21 10.50
C HIS A 485 0.07 1.33 11.79
N SER A 486 -0.50 2.50 12.03
CA SER A 486 -1.59 2.69 13.00
C SER A 486 -2.82 3.25 12.30
N HIS A 487 -4.01 2.75 12.62
CA HIS A 487 -5.26 3.16 11.97
C HIS A 487 -6.18 3.90 12.93
N LEU A 488 -6.15 5.23 12.92
CA LEU A 488 -7.05 6.08 13.70
C LEU A 488 -8.50 5.85 13.26
N LEU A 489 -9.39 5.68 14.24
CA LEU A 489 -10.83 5.62 14.05
C LEU A 489 -11.49 6.94 14.42
N ASP A 490 -12.60 7.26 13.77
CA ASP A 490 -13.41 8.45 14.04
C ASP A 490 -14.65 8.10 14.86
N TYR A 491 -14.70 8.58 16.10
CA TYR A 491 -15.86 8.39 17.00
C TYR A 491 -16.87 9.55 16.93
N THR A 492 -16.73 10.43 15.93
CA THR A 492 -17.70 11.45 15.52
C THR A 492 -18.11 11.28 14.05
N PRO A 493 -18.52 10.08 13.61
CA PRO A 493 -18.71 9.74 12.19
C PRO A 493 -19.85 10.50 11.52
N GLU A 494 -20.62 11.30 12.26
CA GLU A 494 -21.59 12.25 11.71
C GLU A 494 -20.91 13.45 11.01
N SER A 495 -19.63 13.69 11.32
CA SER A 495 -18.76 14.65 10.67
C SER A 495 -17.88 13.95 9.62
N SER A 496 -17.36 14.70 8.65
CA SER A 496 -16.33 14.20 7.72
C SER A 496 -14.92 14.62 8.14
N SER A 497 -14.77 15.21 9.32
CA SER A 497 -13.52 15.75 9.83
C SER A 497 -12.74 14.67 10.57
N TRP A 498 -11.43 14.64 10.34
CA TRP A 498 -10.48 13.80 11.09
C TRP A 498 -9.77 14.58 12.20
N THR A 499 -10.21 15.81 12.47
CA THR A 499 -9.66 16.66 13.53
C THR A 499 -10.42 16.56 14.84
N ASP A 500 -11.48 15.74 14.87
CA ASP A 500 -12.35 15.49 16.02
C ASP A 500 -12.61 13.99 16.35
N PRO A 501 -11.65 13.07 16.18
CA PRO A 501 -11.93 11.62 16.27
C PRO A 501 -12.17 11.10 17.70
N ALA A 502 -11.84 11.86 18.74
CA ALA A 502 -11.81 11.33 20.10
C ALA A 502 -13.22 10.95 20.60
N LEU A 503 -13.33 9.78 21.25
CA LEU A 503 -14.50 9.41 22.02
C LEU A 503 -14.53 10.24 23.30
N ALA A 504 -15.33 11.30 23.29
CA ALA A 504 -15.36 12.31 24.35
C ALA A 504 -15.79 11.76 25.72
N ALA A 505 -15.37 12.44 26.79
CA ALA A 505 -15.84 12.13 28.14
C ALA A 505 -17.38 12.18 28.26
N GLY A 506 -17.95 11.15 28.90
CA GLY A 506 -19.39 10.94 29.00
C GLY A 506 -19.99 10.15 27.84
N ALA A 507 -19.25 9.95 26.73
CA ALA A 507 -19.72 9.17 25.60
C ALA A 507 -19.54 7.66 25.81
N THR A 508 -20.34 6.88 25.09
CA THR A 508 -20.24 5.42 25.03
C THR A 508 -20.34 4.98 23.59
N TRP A 509 -19.39 4.16 23.16
CA TRP A 509 -19.46 3.44 21.91
C TRP A 509 -19.83 1.97 22.14
N ILE A 510 -20.71 1.47 21.28
CA ILE A 510 -21.15 0.08 21.24
C ILE A 510 -20.76 -0.44 19.87
N ASP A 511 -19.91 -1.46 19.81
CA ASP A 511 -19.59 -2.13 18.56
C ASP A 511 -20.85 -2.84 18.05
N PRO A 512 -21.41 -2.46 16.89
CA PRO A 512 -22.64 -3.06 16.40
C PRO A 512 -22.45 -4.52 15.94
N TYR A 513 -21.21 -4.97 15.75
CA TYR A 513 -20.89 -6.30 15.23
C TYR A 513 -20.37 -7.28 16.28
N THR A 514 -19.99 -6.80 17.46
CA THR A 514 -19.39 -7.64 18.50
C THR A 514 -20.04 -7.40 19.87
N SER A 515 -19.53 -8.09 20.88
CA SER A 515 -19.97 -7.91 22.27
C SER A 515 -19.37 -6.65 22.93
N LEU A 516 -18.40 -5.99 22.31
CA LEU A 516 -17.62 -4.91 22.91
C LEU A 516 -18.43 -3.62 23.08
N ARG A 517 -18.30 -3.01 24.25
CA ARG A 517 -18.73 -1.64 24.54
C ARG A 517 -17.65 -0.91 25.31
N ILE A 518 -17.40 0.34 24.96
CA ILE A 518 -16.42 1.22 25.60
C ILE A 518 -17.14 2.49 26.04
N ALA A 519 -17.15 2.76 27.34
CA ALA A 519 -17.72 3.98 27.90
C ALA A 519 -16.63 4.82 28.56
N ILE A 520 -16.52 6.09 28.18
CA ILE A 520 -15.64 7.05 28.81
C ILE A 520 -16.42 7.71 29.94
N THR A 521 -16.25 7.23 31.17
CA THR A 521 -17.09 7.64 32.32
C THR A 521 -16.71 9.00 32.87
N GLY A 522 -15.50 9.47 32.59
CA GLY A 522 -15.04 10.82 32.90
C GLY A 522 -13.59 11.02 32.48
N ALA A 523 -13.21 12.27 32.23
CA ALA A 523 -11.84 12.66 31.95
C ALA A 523 -11.46 13.86 32.83
N THR A 524 -10.22 13.87 33.28
CA THR A 524 -9.59 14.92 34.08
C THR A 524 -8.16 15.10 33.58
N SER A 525 -7.50 16.19 33.96
CA SER A 525 -6.10 16.43 33.56
C SER A 525 -5.11 15.33 33.99
N SER A 526 -5.50 14.44 34.91
CA SER A 526 -4.66 13.33 35.37
C SER A 526 -5.09 11.96 34.88
N ALA A 527 -6.30 11.78 34.34
CA ALA A 527 -6.74 10.47 33.83
C ALA A 527 -8.05 10.55 33.04
N VAL A 528 -8.22 9.59 32.13
CA VAL A 528 -9.52 9.17 31.62
C VAL A 528 -9.94 7.85 32.25
N ASN A 529 -11.20 7.77 32.68
CA ASN A 529 -11.79 6.55 33.23
C ASN A 529 -12.63 5.86 32.16
N VAL A 530 -12.35 4.57 31.95
CA VAL A 530 -12.89 3.76 30.86
C VAL A 530 -13.55 2.53 31.44
N ASN A 531 -14.83 2.30 31.10
CA ASN A 531 -15.49 1.03 31.32
C ASN A 531 -15.52 0.24 30.03
N VAL A 532 -14.88 -0.93 30.03
CA VAL A 532 -14.97 -1.91 28.95
C VAL A 532 -15.94 -2.99 29.38
N THR A 533 -16.91 -3.33 28.53
CA THR A 533 -17.84 -4.43 28.81
C THR A 533 -18.04 -5.30 27.58
N TYR A 534 -18.19 -6.61 27.82
CA TYR A 534 -18.57 -7.59 26.81
C TYR A 534 -19.99 -8.07 27.09
N GLY A 535 -20.95 -7.54 26.33
CA GLY A 535 -22.37 -7.85 26.45
C GLY A 535 -22.86 -8.88 25.42
N ALA A 536 -24.18 -9.03 25.30
CA ALA A 536 -24.75 -9.74 24.16
C ALA A 536 -24.44 -8.97 22.88
N THR A 537 -23.97 -9.68 21.84
CA THR A 537 -23.79 -9.10 20.51
C THR A 537 -25.11 -8.52 20.02
N PRO A 538 -25.16 -7.25 19.59
CA PRO A 538 -26.36 -6.67 19.02
C PRO A 538 -26.85 -7.52 17.83
N CYS A 539 -28.13 -7.89 17.81
CA CYS A 539 -28.72 -8.53 16.64
C CYS A 539 -28.94 -7.46 15.57
N VAL A 540 -28.06 -7.39 14.58
CA VAL A 540 -28.25 -6.52 13.41
C VAL A 540 -28.98 -7.30 12.32
N THR A 541 -30.12 -6.80 11.88
CA THR A 541 -30.85 -7.38 10.74
C THR A 541 -30.04 -7.19 9.47
N ALA A 542 -29.53 -8.27 8.88
CA ALA A 542 -28.87 -8.24 7.57
C ALA A 542 -29.84 -8.69 6.47
N ASN A 543 -29.79 -8.03 5.31
CA ASN A 543 -30.52 -8.50 4.13
C ASN A 543 -29.97 -9.86 3.70
N PRO A 544 -30.82 -10.88 3.42
CA PRO A 544 -30.34 -12.18 2.96
C PRO A 544 -29.63 -12.02 1.62
N THR A 545 -28.41 -12.55 1.55
CA THR A 545 -27.64 -12.58 0.29
C THR A 545 -27.99 -13.85 -0.48
N VAL A 546 -28.65 -13.71 -1.63
CA VAL A 546 -28.84 -14.83 -2.57
C VAL A 546 -27.67 -14.82 -3.55
N THR A 547 -26.81 -15.83 -3.46
CA THR A 547 -25.76 -16.07 -4.45
C THR A 547 -26.18 -17.20 -5.39
N LEU A 548 -26.29 -16.90 -6.68
CA LEU A 548 -26.50 -17.91 -7.73
C LEU A 548 -25.14 -18.33 -8.27
N SER A 549 -24.81 -19.62 -8.20
CA SER A 549 -23.59 -20.19 -8.75
C SER A 549 -23.89 -21.33 -9.73
N PRO A 550 -23.29 -21.33 -10.94
CA PRO A 550 -22.40 -20.30 -11.48
C PRO A 550 -23.18 -19.05 -11.91
N ALA A 551 -22.55 -17.87 -11.76
CA ALA A 551 -23.13 -16.57 -12.14
C ALA A 551 -23.44 -16.44 -13.64
N ASN A 552 -23.06 -17.42 -14.46
CA ASN A 552 -23.37 -17.51 -15.89
C ASN A 552 -23.23 -18.97 -16.37
N PRO A 553 -24.30 -19.79 -16.41
CA PRO A 553 -24.20 -21.10 -17.03
C PRO A 553 -24.08 -20.94 -18.55
N ASN A 554 -22.88 -21.19 -19.10
CA ASN A 554 -22.73 -21.38 -20.53
C ASN A 554 -23.55 -22.61 -20.95
N VAL A 555 -24.69 -22.39 -21.60
CA VAL A 555 -25.41 -23.45 -22.30
C VAL A 555 -24.62 -23.77 -23.58
N TYR A 556 -23.75 -24.78 -23.51
CA TYR A 556 -23.20 -25.36 -24.73
C TYR A 556 -24.30 -26.19 -25.41
N VAL A 557 -24.80 -25.72 -26.55
CA VAL A 557 -25.55 -26.58 -27.47
C VAL A 557 -24.55 -27.55 -28.08
N VAL A 558 -24.41 -28.72 -27.46
CA VAL A 558 -23.67 -29.84 -28.07
C VAL A 558 -24.54 -30.38 -29.22
N LYS A 559 -24.30 -29.92 -30.44
CA LYS A 559 -24.70 -30.68 -31.64
C LYS A 559 -23.82 -31.93 -31.72
N GLN A 560 -24.16 -32.95 -30.94
CA GLN A 560 -23.70 -34.30 -31.25
C GLN A 560 -24.47 -34.78 -32.49
N GLN A 561 -23.84 -34.70 -33.65
CA GLN A 561 -24.20 -35.57 -34.77
C GLN A 561 -23.84 -37.01 -34.36
N ARG A 562 -24.73 -37.67 -33.62
CA ARG A 562 -24.76 -39.13 -33.57
C ARG A 562 -25.67 -39.60 -34.69
N GLN A 563 -25.07 -40.25 -35.68
CA GLN A 563 -25.82 -41.07 -36.64
C GLN A 563 -26.57 -42.15 -35.85
N PHE A 564 -27.89 -42.01 -35.75
CA PHE A 564 -28.76 -43.07 -35.30
C PHE A 564 -29.19 -43.89 -36.51
N ARG A 565 -28.71 -45.14 -36.56
CA ARG A 565 -29.18 -46.20 -37.45
C ARG A 565 -30.53 -46.67 -36.92
N MET A 566 -31.64 -46.31 -37.56
CA MET A 566 -32.98 -46.80 -37.20
C MET A 566 -33.30 -48.09 -37.94
N LEU A 567 -33.64 -49.14 -37.18
CA LEU A 567 -34.34 -50.33 -37.66
C LEU A 567 -35.84 -50.20 -37.34
N ALA A 568 -36.64 -50.15 -38.41
CA ALA A 568 -38.03 -50.61 -38.52
C ALA A 568 -39.15 -49.82 -37.77
N PRO A 569 -40.46 -50.05 -38.06
CA PRO A 569 -41.23 -49.19 -38.96
C PRO A 569 -42.58 -48.70 -38.37
N ASN A 570 -43.26 -47.84 -39.15
CA ASN A 570 -44.69 -47.47 -39.10
C ASN A 570 -45.18 -46.59 -37.93
N LEU A 571 -45.46 -45.31 -38.23
CA LEU A 571 -46.82 -44.74 -38.33
C LEU A 571 -46.74 -43.27 -38.81
N ARG A 572 -47.78 -42.84 -39.53
CA ARG A 572 -47.90 -41.58 -40.30
C ARG A 572 -48.28 -40.36 -39.42
N PRO A 573 -48.19 -39.12 -39.95
CA PRO A 573 -48.03 -37.89 -39.18
C PRO A 573 -49.29 -37.01 -39.13
N GLU A 574 -49.46 -36.21 -38.08
CA GLU A 574 -50.31 -35.01 -38.12
C GLU A 574 -49.67 -33.82 -37.36
N PHE A 575 -49.87 -32.64 -37.92
CA PHE A 575 -49.30 -31.34 -37.58
C PHE A 575 -50.13 -30.57 -36.53
N HIS A 576 -49.50 -29.85 -35.59
CA HIS A 576 -49.61 -28.37 -35.44
C HIS A 576 -49.04 -27.80 -34.11
N ASN A 577 -48.19 -26.77 -34.29
CA ASN A 577 -47.88 -25.53 -33.54
C ASN A 577 -47.80 -25.45 -31.99
N PRO A 578 -46.82 -24.70 -31.41
CA PRO A 578 -46.43 -24.77 -30.00
C PRO A 578 -46.95 -23.59 -29.16
N GLN A 579 -47.73 -23.87 -28.10
CA GLN A 579 -47.89 -22.97 -26.96
C GLN A 579 -48.64 -23.64 -25.80
N PHE A 580 -48.01 -24.57 -25.08
CA PHE A 580 -48.57 -25.11 -23.84
C PHE A 580 -47.54 -25.89 -23.01
N VAL A 581 -46.69 -25.21 -22.23
CA VAL A 581 -46.10 -25.74 -20.97
C VAL A 581 -45.71 -24.57 -20.07
N ALA A 582 -46.62 -24.08 -19.22
CA ALA A 582 -46.27 -23.15 -18.15
C ALA A 582 -47.13 -23.27 -16.88
N ASP A 583 -48.01 -24.29 -16.74
CA ASP A 583 -48.92 -24.38 -15.58
C ASP A 583 -49.05 -25.80 -14.99
N GLN A 584 -47.93 -26.51 -14.85
CA GLN A 584 -47.85 -27.66 -13.95
C GLN A 584 -46.49 -27.71 -13.28
N LEU A 585 -46.28 -26.89 -12.25
CA LEU A 585 -45.29 -27.10 -11.17
C LEU A 585 -45.54 -26.13 -10.00
N LEU A 586 -46.80 -26.00 -9.58
CA LEU A 586 -47.20 -25.38 -8.30
C LEU A 586 -48.15 -26.34 -7.57
N ALA A 587 -47.61 -27.47 -7.13
CA ALA A 587 -48.20 -28.30 -6.08
C ALA A 587 -47.12 -29.24 -5.52
N ASN A 588 -46.89 -29.13 -4.21
CA ASN A 588 -46.11 -30.00 -3.30
C ASN A 588 -44.78 -29.42 -2.78
N CYS A 589 -44.89 -28.58 -1.75
CA CYS A 589 -43.90 -28.45 -0.68
C CYS A 589 -44.65 -28.27 0.65
N SER A 590 -45.40 -29.30 1.04
CA SER A 590 -45.74 -29.55 2.43
C SER A 590 -45.04 -30.87 2.77
N ASP A 591 -43.85 -30.74 3.36
CA ASP A 591 -43.16 -31.70 4.24
C ASP A 591 -41.66 -31.49 4.10
N GLY A 592 -41.00 -31.26 5.24
CA GLY A 592 -39.60 -30.86 5.34
C GLY A 592 -38.63 -31.92 4.80
N LEU A 593 -38.34 -31.86 3.50
CA LEU A 593 -37.25 -32.56 2.86
C LEU A 593 -36.37 -31.57 2.09
N SER A 594 -35.08 -31.56 2.42
CA SER A 594 -34.04 -30.91 1.62
C SER A 594 -33.96 -31.60 0.25
N VAL A 595 -34.22 -30.88 -0.84
CA VAL A 595 -33.95 -31.36 -2.20
C VAL A 595 -32.53 -30.96 -2.58
N VAL A 596 -31.61 -31.92 -2.57
CA VAL A 596 -30.28 -31.79 -3.20
C VAL A 596 -30.40 -32.33 -4.62
N ILE A 597 -30.32 -31.47 -5.63
CA ILE A 597 -30.18 -31.91 -7.04
C ILE A 597 -28.68 -32.05 -7.31
N GLY A 598 -28.16 -33.27 -7.20
CA GLY A 598 -26.79 -33.60 -7.60
C GLY A 598 -26.72 -34.01 -9.07
N PHE A 599 -25.96 -33.27 -9.89
CA PHE A 599 -25.49 -33.80 -11.17
C PHE A 599 -24.29 -34.70 -10.90
N GLY A 600 -24.49 -36.01 -11.02
CA GLY A 600 -23.45 -36.99 -10.77
C GLY A 600 -22.32 -36.92 -11.81
N TYR A 601 -21.12 -36.60 -11.34
CA TYR A 601 -19.90 -37.19 -11.89
C TYR A 601 -19.42 -38.25 -10.90
N HIS A 602 -19.13 -39.44 -11.42
CA HIS A 602 -18.60 -40.57 -10.65
C HIS A 602 -17.23 -40.21 -10.06
N GLU A 603 -17.14 -40.01 -8.73
CA GLU A 603 -15.96 -40.36 -7.94
C GLU A 603 -16.31 -40.43 -6.43
N LYS A 604 -15.89 -41.51 -5.76
CA LYS A 604 -16.21 -41.84 -4.36
C LYS A 604 -15.40 -40.98 -3.39
N ILE A 605 -16.02 -40.21 -2.50
CA ILE A 605 -15.39 -39.71 -1.26
C ILE A 605 -16.35 -39.81 -0.05
N ARG A 606 -15.80 -40.25 1.09
CA ARG A 606 -16.45 -40.60 2.37
C ARG A 606 -16.96 -39.37 3.15
N ALA A 607 -17.99 -39.60 3.97
CA ALA A 607 -18.70 -38.63 4.80
C ALA A 607 -17.84 -37.98 5.92
N GLY A 608 -17.97 -36.67 6.07
CA GLY A 608 -17.61 -35.89 7.25
C GLY A 608 -18.78 -34.95 7.62
N GLN A 609 -19.19 -34.94 8.88
CA GLN A 609 -20.33 -34.19 9.42
C GLN A 609 -20.09 -32.67 9.38
N TYR A 610 -21.09 -31.89 8.94
CA TYR A 610 -21.17 -30.45 9.18
C TYR A 610 -22.37 -30.14 10.09
N HIS A 611 -22.13 -29.36 11.15
CA HIS A 611 -23.16 -28.82 12.05
C HIS A 611 -23.92 -27.66 11.40
N ALA A 612 -25.26 -27.74 11.40
CA ALA A 612 -26.15 -26.66 10.99
C ALA A 612 -26.27 -25.62 12.12
N ARG A 613 -26.07 -24.33 11.81
CA ARG A 613 -26.46 -23.21 12.68
C ARG A 613 -27.94 -22.90 12.44
N ASN A 614 -28.71 -22.76 13.53
CA ASN A 614 -30.14 -22.45 13.52
C ASN A 614 -30.41 -21.10 12.84
N VAL A 615 -31.32 -21.09 11.87
CA VAL A 615 -31.91 -19.89 11.26
C VAL A 615 -33.41 -19.92 11.55
N CYS A 616 -33.94 -18.90 12.23
CA CYS A 616 -35.37 -18.72 12.43
C CYS A 616 -35.99 -18.03 11.20
N CYS A 617 -37.07 -18.59 10.66
CA CYS A 617 -37.93 -17.94 9.67
C CYS A 617 -39.22 -17.44 10.35
N GLN A 618 -39.63 -16.20 10.04
CA GLN A 618 -40.98 -15.69 10.34
C GLN A 618 -41.70 -15.34 9.03
N LEU A 619 -42.97 -15.75 8.93
CA LEU A 619 -43.88 -15.55 7.80
C LEU A 619 -44.57 -14.17 7.90
N PHE A 620 -44.60 -13.41 6.80
CA PHE A 620 -45.46 -12.21 6.66
C PHE A 620 -46.65 -12.50 5.75
N SER A 621 -47.85 -12.09 6.17
CA SER A 621 -49.11 -12.15 5.42
C SER A 621 -49.39 -10.77 4.80
N PRO A 622 -49.76 -10.63 3.51
CA PRO A 622 -50.09 -9.34 2.92
C PRO A 622 -51.59 -9.01 3.02
N GLU A 623 -51.92 -7.79 3.46
CA GLU A 623 -53.25 -7.17 3.37
C GLU A 623 -53.52 -6.65 1.94
N LEU A 624 -54.72 -6.92 1.42
CA LEU A 624 -55.21 -6.51 0.10
C LEU A 624 -56.04 -5.23 0.21
N HIS A 625 -55.60 -4.13 -0.43
CA HIS A 625 -56.42 -2.95 -0.69
C HIS A 625 -57.20 -3.10 -2.01
N GLN A 626 -58.54 -3.11 -1.96
CA GLN A 626 -59.43 -3.04 -3.13
C GLN A 626 -59.75 -1.58 -3.49
N TYR A 627 -59.48 -1.19 -4.74
CA TYR A 627 -60.05 0.00 -5.40
C TYR A 627 -61.29 -0.40 -6.21
N GLY A 628 -62.44 0.21 -5.90
CA GLY A 628 -63.69 0.04 -6.64
C GLY A 628 -63.97 1.20 -7.60
N HIS A 629 -64.11 0.90 -8.89
CA HIS A 629 -64.72 1.80 -9.88
C HIS A 629 -66.23 1.50 -10.01
N ARG A 630 -67.10 2.49 -9.80
CA ARG A 630 -68.49 2.49 -10.26
C ARG A 630 -68.59 3.26 -11.58
N LYS A 631 -69.25 2.66 -12.57
CA LYS A 631 -69.81 3.35 -13.75
C LYS A 631 -71.13 4.04 -13.38
N ARG A 632 -71.24 5.32 -13.71
CA ARG A 632 -72.32 5.90 -14.54
C ARG A 632 -71.77 7.11 -15.25
#